data_AF-A0A3N0X7X4-F1
#
_entry.id   AF-A0A3N0X7X4-F1
#
_cell.length_a   1.000
_cell.length_b   1.000
_cell.length_c   1.000
_cell.angle_alpha   90.00
_cell.angle_beta   90.00
_cell.angle_gamma   90.00
#
_symmetry.space_group_name_H-M   'P 1'
#
loop_
_entity.id
_entity.type
_entity.pdbx_description
1 polymer ?
#
loop_
_entity_poly.entity_id
_entity_poly.type
_entity_poly.pdbx_seq_one_letter_code
_entity_poly.pdbx_strand_id
1 'polypeptide(L)'
;MNFEKIVDAYIAGSPHRKALNKKEFDYLVQEISSFRKFKKLSKEISEYILQKHYTLEQDLYIFNDSNPEVVDLVYAYNKYTHFSHHSALIMHQISTIENNAIYLSEEIDSISSPKNTLTQGNIDLAFSKPQRVTKNIKQFRDKTFYFLKNQSSTTMETFINGVKVSNLEKTLIDCTVRPLYSGGTKNILNAFAMVKQLIDADKLHHHYKKLSFVYPYHQAIGFYLDNAGYKEEFYSKFLAMNSDYDFYLDYQLTSPQYNPKWRIHYNEDIIQ
;
A
#
# COMPACT_ATOMS: atom_id res chain seq x y z
N MET A 1 35.57 -4.48 32.33
CA MET A 1 35.01 -4.80 31.00
C MET A 1 34.39 -3.50 30.51
N ASN A 2 35.03 -2.85 29.53
CA ASN A 2 34.55 -1.57 29.00
C ASN A 2 33.23 -1.82 28.26
N PHE A 3 32.17 -1.08 28.59
CA PHE A 3 30.86 -1.27 27.98
C PHE A 3 30.90 -0.97 26.48
N GLU A 4 31.75 -0.04 26.05
CA GLU A 4 31.99 0.34 24.64
C GLU A 4 32.34 -0.88 23.78
N LYS A 5 33.31 -1.70 24.21
CA LYS A 5 33.71 -2.93 23.49
C LYS A 5 32.56 -3.94 23.35
N ILE A 6 31.63 -3.95 24.30
CA ILE A 6 30.45 -4.82 24.24
C ILE A 6 29.39 -4.24 23.33
N VAL A 7 29.16 -2.92 23.37
CA VAL A 7 28.29 -2.24 22.42
C VAL A 7 28.78 -2.52 21.00
N ASP A 8 30.07 -2.31 20.73
CA ASP A 8 30.68 -2.54 19.43
C ASP A 8 30.54 -4.00 18.99
N ALA A 9 30.83 -4.96 19.87
CA ALA A 9 30.69 -6.38 19.57
C ALA A 9 29.23 -6.81 19.35
N TYR A 10 28.30 -6.25 20.12
CA TYR A 10 26.86 -6.54 19.99
C TYR A 10 26.32 -6.02 18.67
N ILE A 11 26.66 -4.78 18.32
CA ILE A 11 26.25 -4.16 17.05
C ILE A 11 26.88 -4.91 15.87
N ALA A 12 28.18 -5.25 15.94
CA ALA A 12 28.88 -6.03 14.91
C ALA A 12 28.30 -7.44 14.70
N GLY A 13 27.82 -8.08 15.76
CA GLY A 13 27.24 -9.43 15.73
C GLY A 13 25.75 -9.50 15.40
N SER A 14 25.07 -8.36 15.32
CA SER A 14 23.62 -8.29 15.03
C SER A 14 23.40 -7.98 13.55
N PRO A 15 22.36 -8.53 12.89
CA PRO A 15 22.00 -8.11 11.54
C PRO A 15 21.72 -6.60 11.56
N HIS A 16 22.58 -5.84 10.88
CA HIS A 16 22.52 -4.38 10.88
C HIS A 16 21.21 -3.94 10.26
N ARG A 17 20.32 -3.36 11.07
CA ARG A 17 19.18 -2.63 10.52
C ARG A 17 19.67 -1.24 10.15
N LYS A 18 19.57 -0.91 8.86
CA LYS A 18 20.04 0.39 8.36
C LYS A 18 19.20 1.56 8.91
N ALA A 19 17.98 1.30 9.38
CA ALA A 19 17.10 2.27 10.02
C ALA A 19 16.36 1.66 11.22
N LEU A 20 16.20 2.43 12.28
CA LEU A 20 15.42 2.10 13.47
C LEU A 20 14.49 3.26 13.83
N ASN A 21 13.26 2.96 14.25
CA ASN A 21 12.46 3.96 14.95
C ASN A 21 12.90 4.10 16.43
N LYS A 22 12.32 5.07 17.13
CA LYS A 22 12.60 5.32 18.55
C LYS A 22 12.41 4.08 19.44
N LYS A 23 11.32 3.35 19.26
CA LYS A 23 11.02 2.16 20.08
C LYS A 23 12.06 1.06 19.85
N GLU A 24 12.49 0.86 18.62
CA GLU A 24 13.50 -0.14 18.26
C GLU A 24 14.90 0.27 18.73
N PHE A 25 15.24 1.55 18.63
CA PHE A 25 16.47 2.08 19.22
C PHE A 25 16.49 1.92 20.75
N ASP A 26 15.39 2.25 21.43
CA ASP A 26 15.27 2.07 22.87
C ASP A 26 15.36 0.59 23.27
N TYR A 27 14.81 -0.31 22.46
CA TYR A 27 14.95 -1.75 22.64
C TYR A 27 16.40 -2.21 22.51
N LEU A 28 17.13 -1.75 21.49
CA LEU A 28 18.57 -2.01 21.34
C LEU A 28 19.35 -1.57 22.58
N VAL A 29 19.09 -0.36 23.08
CA VAL A 29 19.72 0.15 24.31
C VAL A 29 19.38 -0.74 25.51
N GLN A 30 18.12 -1.15 25.65
CA GLN A 30 17.67 -2.02 26.74
C GLN A 30 18.31 -3.42 26.68
N GLU A 31 18.39 -4.03 25.51
CA GLU A 31 19.03 -5.34 25.31
C GLU A 31 20.49 -5.30 25.78
N ILE A 32 21.25 -4.28 25.36
CA ILE A 32 22.66 -4.12 25.78
C ILE A 32 22.74 -3.78 27.28
N SER A 33 21.85 -2.93 27.79
CA SER A 33 21.84 -2.55 29.21
C SER A 33 21.47 -3.72 30.13
N SER A 34 20.79 -4.75 29.61
CA SER A 34 20.35 -5.92 30.38
C SER A 34 21.52 -6.79 30.88
N PHE A 35 22.69 -6.69 30.25
CA PHE A 35 23.90 -7.35 30.72
C PHE A 35 24.19 -6.93 32.18
N ARG A 36 24.41 -7.91 33.07
CA ARG A 36 24.43 -7.73 34.55
C ARG A 36 25.27 -6.54 35.05
N LYS A 37 26.31 -6.16 34.31
CA LYS A 37 27.23 -5.06 34.67
C LYS A 37 26.79 -3.67 34.20
N PHE A 38 25.74 -3.54 33.36
CA PHE A 38 25.40 -2.31 32.65
C PHE A 38 23.99 -1.77 32.96
N LYS A 39 23.27 -2.36 33.90
CA LYS A 39 21.88 -1.98 34.25
C LYS A 39 21.67 -0.49 34.57
N LYS A 40 22.72 0.22 35.02
CA LYS A 40 22.68 1.65 35.36
C LYS A 40 23.31 2.56 34.30
N LEU A 41 23.74 2.00 33.16
CA LEU A 41 24.49 2.72 32.11
C LEU A 41 23.66 2.94 30.84
N SER A 42 22.33 2.86 30.90
CA SER A 42 21.49 2.94 29.70
C SER A 42 21.64 4.28 28.98
N LYS A 43 21.84 5.37 29.72
CA LYS A 43 22.06 6.70 29.15
C LYS A 43 23.40 6.77 28.42
N GLU A 44 24.48 6.33 29.08
CA GLU A 44 25.84 6.32 28.55
C GLU A 44 25.95 5.38 27.34
N ILE A 45 25.27 4.24 27.37
CA ILE A 45 25.16 3.32 26.22
C ILE A 45 24.43 4.01 25.06
N SER A 46 23.29 4.64 25.32
CA SER A 46 22.55 5.37 24.29
C SER A 46 23.39 6.47 23.65
N GLU A 47 24.08 7.28 24.46
CA GLU A 47 24.96 8.36 23.98
C GLU A 47 26.12 7.79 23.14
N TYR A 48 26.74 6.70 23.59
CA TYR A 48 27.82 6.04 22.84
C TYR A 48 27.34 5.47 21.49
N ILE A 49 26.16 4.85 21.45
CA ILE A 49 25.57 4.33 20.20
C ILE A 49 25.30 5.49 19.23
N LEU A 50 24.78 6.62 19.71
CA LEU A 50 24.53 7.80 18.86
C LEU A 50 25.82 8.49 18.41
N GLN A 51 26.90 8.38 19.19
CA GLN A 51 28.18 8.94 18.81
C GLN A 51 28.90 8.10 17.76
N LYS A 52 28.74 6.77 17.79
CA LYS A 52 29.58 5.84 17.01
C LYS A 52 28.85 5.10 15.90
N HIS A 53 27.60 4.72 16.10
CA HIS A 53 26.94 3.70 15.29
C HIS A 53 25.70 4.21 14.55
N TYR A 54 24.94 5.14 15.13
CA TYR A 54 23.72 5.66 14.54
C TYR A 54 23.64 7.18 14.58
N THR A 55 23.11 7.76 13.52
CA THR A 55 22.77 9.19 13.46
C THR A 55 21.26 9.35 13.40
N LEU A 56 20.71 10.28 14.17
CA LEU A 56 19.30 10.64 14.06
C LEU A 56 19.10 11.51 12.81
N GLU A 57 18.41 10.97 11.81
CA GLU A 57 17.97 11.69 10.61
C GLU A 57 16.44 11.78 10.67
N GLN A 58 15.92 12.99 10.83
CA GLN A 58 14.49 13.25 11.05
C GLN A 58 13.95 12.48 12.27
N ASP A 59 13.10 11.46 12.07
CA ASP A 59 12.51 10.63 13.13
C ASP A 59 13.07 9.20 13.19
N LEU A 60 14.13 8.90 12.43
CA LEU A 60 14.77 7.59 12.35
C LEU A 60 16.24 7.63 12.76
N TYR A 61 16.69 6.58 13.45
CA TYR A 61 18.09 6.33 13.73
C TYR A 61 18.68 5.53 12.59
N ILE A 62 19.58 6.15 11.81
CA ILE A 62 20.20 5.57 10.63
C ILE A 62 21.58 5.06 10.98
N PHE A 63 21.88 3.83 10.59
CA PHE A 63 23.20 3.25 10.83
C PHE A 63 24.26 4.04 10.04
N ASN A 64 25.34 4.44 10.71
CA ASN A 64 26.39 5.27 10.11
C ASN A 64 26.99 4.57 8.88
N ASP A 65 27.37 5.36 7.89
CA ASP A 65 27.92 4.90 6.60
C ASP A 65 27.01 3.94 5.81
N SER A 66 25.73 3.83 6.18
CA SER A 66 24.73 3.06 5.44
C SER A 66 23.82 3.94 4.61
N ASN A 67 23.24 3.34 3.56
CA ASN A 67 22.15 3.93 2.81
C ASN A 67 20.89 3.05 2.99
N PRO A 68 19.91 3.45 3.82
CA PRO A 68 18.69 2.67 4.01
C PRO A 68 17.89 2.63 2.70
N GLU A 69 17.51 1.43 2.29
CA GLU A 69 16.61 1.24 1.15
C GLU A 69 15.15 1.40 1.59
N VAL A 70 14.23 1.47 0.64
CA VAL A 70 12.80 1.61 0.92
C VAL A 70 12.32 0.54 1.91
N VAL A 71 12.80 -0.69 1.76
CA VAL A 71 12.44 -1.80 2.66
C VAL A 71 12.89 -1.52 4.11
N ASP A 72 14.12 -1.03 4.31
CA ASP A 72 14.64 -0.68 5.63
C ASP A 72 13.75 0.38 6.31
N LEU A 73 13.34 1.39 5.52
CA LEU A 73 12.48 2.49 5.98
C LEU A 73 11.05 2.01 6.29
N VAL A 74 10.48 1.12 5.47
CA VAL A 74 9.16 0.52 5.73
C VAL A 74 9.16 -0.25 7.04
N TYR A 75 10.17 -1.08 7.29
CA TYR A 75 10.31 -1.82 8.54
C TYR A 75 10.41 -0.88 9.74
N ALA A 76 11.24 0.16 9.63
CA ALA A 76 11.41 1.14 10.70
C ALA A 76 10.11 1.92 10.96
N TYR A 77 9.39 2.35 9.94
CA TYR A 77 8.14 3.10 10.12
C TYR A 77 6.97 2.24 10.60
N ASN A 78 6.67 1.16 9.89
CA ASN A 78 5.61 0.23 10.27
C ASN A 78 5.77 -1.14 9.59
N LYS A 79 6.42 -2.09 10.31
CA LYS A 79 6.60 -3.49 9.87
C LYS A 79 5.31 -4.30 9.66
N TYR A 80 4.14 -3.78 10.04
CA TYR A 80 2.86 -4.46 9.87
C TYR A 80 2.13 -4.05 8.59
N THR A 81 2.76 -3.23 7.75
CA THR A 81 2.23 -2.82 6.45
C THR A 81 2.69 -3.73 5.32
N HIS A 82 1.98 -3.66 4.19
CA HIS A 82 2.39 -4.23 2.91
C HIS A 82 2.38 -3.16 1.82
N PHE A 83 3.23 -3.32 0.81
CA PHE A 83 3.19 -2.48 -0.40
C PHE A 83 1.87 -2.69 -1.13
N SER A 84 1.20 -1.60 -1.52
CA SER A 84 -0.10 -1.61 -2.19
C SER A 84 -0.17 -0.58 -3.33
N HIS A 85 -1.27 -0.54 -4.07
CA HIS A 85 -1.53 0.39 -5.18
C HIS A 85 -0.32 0.49 -6.14
N HIS A 86 0.13 1.70 -6.51
CA HIS A 86 1.25 1.88 -7.44
C HIS A 86 2.54 1.20 -6.99
N SER A 87 2.84 1.20 -5.69
CA SER A 87 4.06 0.55 -5.20
C SER A 87 3.98 -0.97 -5.37
N ALA A 88 2.81 -1.58 -5.19
CA ALA A 88 2.62 -2.99 -5.53
C ALA A 88 2.72 -3.24 -7.05
N LEU A 89 2.22 -2.33 -7.90
CA LEU A 89 2.41 -2.45 -9.35
C LEU A 89 3.90 -2.50 -9.72
N ILE A 90 4.74 -1.66 -9.10
CA ILE A 90 6.20 -1.70 -9.30
C ILE A 90 6.78 -3.04 -8.82
N MET A 91 6.40 -3.50 -7.63
CA MET A 91 6.91 -4.77 -7.07
C MET A 91 6.53 -6.00 -7.93
N HIS A 92 5.35 -5.98 -8.55
CA HIS A 92 4.92 -7.01 -9.52
C HIS A 92 5.49 -6.81 -10.93
N GLN A 93 6.34 -5.82 -11.15
CA GLN A 93 6.92 -5.47 -12.46
C GLN A 93 5.86 -5.09 -13.51
N ILE A 94 4.73 -4.52 -13.08
CA ILE A 94 3.63 -4.08 -13.92
C ILE A 94 3.78 -2.60 -14.30
N SER A 95 4.45 -1.81 -13.46
CA SER A 95 4.75 -0.42 -13.78
C SER A 95 6.22 -0.14 -13.54
N THR A 96 6.83 0.57 -14.49
CA THR A 96 8.19 1.12 -14.36
C THR A 96 8.16 2.62 -14.09
N ILE A 97 6.97 3.18 -13.85
CA ILE A 97 6.84 4.59 -13.50
C ILE A 97 7.33 4.73 -12.06
N GLU A 98 8.63 4.96 -11.91
CA GLU A 98 9.20 5.31 -10.62
C GLU A 98 8.66 6.67 -10.19
N ASN A 99 8.16 6.71 -8.97
CA ASN A 99 7.86 7.96 -8.32
C ASN A 99 8.38 7.89 -6.88
N ASN A 100 8.52 9.06 -6.29
CA ASN A 100 8.97 9.18 -4.91
C ASN A 100 7.88 8.79 -3.89
N ALA A 101 6.68 8.44 -4.35
CA ALA A 101 5.57 8.06 -3.49
C ALA A 101 5.56 6.54 -3.23
N ILE A 102 5.66 6.16 -1.96
CA ILE A 102 5.58 4.78 -1.51
C ILE A 102 4.24 4.57 -0.82
N TYR A 103 3.39 3.71 -1.39
CA TYR A 103 2.07 3.39 -0.87
C TYR A 103 2.11 2.09 -0.08
N LEU A 104 1.74 2.20 1.20
CA LEU A 104 1.72 1.10 2.15
C LEU A 104 0.32 1.00 2.72
N SER A 105 -0.19 -0.21 2.88
CA SER A 105 -1.49 -0.44 3.52
C SER A 105 -1.33 -1.20 4.83
N GLU A 106 -2.05 -0.75 5.85
CA GLU A 106 -2.39 -1.56 7.02
C GLU A 106 -3.71 -2.28 6.74
N GLU A 107 -3.77 -3.56 7.07
CA GLU A 107 -5.01 -4.32 7.01
C GLU A 107 -5.97 -3.85 8.11
N ILE A 108 -7.19 -3.55 7.73
CA ILE A 108 -8.29 -3.43 8.69
C ILE A 108 -9.26 -4.54 8.39
N ASP A 109 -9.67 -5.25 9.45
CA ASP A 109 -10.83 -6.13 9.39
C ASP A 109 -11.99 -5.36 8.79
N SER A 110 -12.79 -6.01 7.94
CA SER A 110 -14.00 -5.41 7.39
C SER A 110 -14.95 -5.10 8.55
N ILE A 111 -14.86 -3.90 9.13
CA ILE A 111 -15.83 -3.42 10.08
C ILE A 111 -17.11 -3.24 9.27
N SER A 112 -18.15 -3.96 9.66
CA SER A 112 -19.49 -3.79 9.07
C SER A 112 -19.83 -2.31 9.14
N SER A 113 -19.79 -1.64 8.00
CA SER A 113 -20.29 -0.29 7.91
C SER A 113 -21.78 -0.36 8.24
N PRO A 114 -22.34 0.54 9.07
CA PRO A 114 -23.77 0.58 9.26
C PRO A 114 -24.44 0.64 7.89
N LYS A 115 -25.49 -0.17 7.69
CA LYS A 115 -26.27 -0.25 6.45
C LYS A 115 -26.98 1.08 6.19
N ASN A 116 -26.24 2.14 5.90
CA ASN A 116 -26.80 3.25 5.16
C ASN A 116 -27.13 2.69 3.79
N THR A 117 -28.42 2.69 3.46
CA THR A 117 -28.88 2.28 2.14
C THR A 117 -28.19 3.16 1.12
N LEU A 118 -27.37 2.55 0.26
CA LEU A 118 -26.75 3.23 -0.86
C LEU A 118 -27.85 3.86 -1.71
N THR A 119 -27.64 5.08 -2.20
CA THR A 119 -28.55 5.77 -3.13
C THR A 119 -27.72 6.41 -4.24
N GLN A 120 -28.31 6.59 -5.42
CA GLN A 120 -27.63 7.25 -6.54
C GLN A 120 -27.07 8.61 -6.14
N GLY A 121 -27.88 9.46 -5.50
CA GLY A 121 -27.45 10.80 -5.06
C GLY A 121 -26.27 10.79 -4.08
N ASN A 122 -26.12 9.75 -3.24
CA ASN A 122 -24.96 9.61 -2.36
C ASN A 122 -23.70 9.17 -3.13
N ILE A 123 -23.85 8.39 -4.20
CA ILE A 123 -22.74 8.05 -5.11
C ILE A 123 -22.31 9.32 -5.84
N ASP A 124 -23.23 10.02 -6.49
CA ASP A 124 -22.94 11.25 -7.24
C ASP A 124 -22.24 12.30 -6.37
N LEU A 125 -22.73 12.51 -5.15
CA LEU A 125 -22.12 13.44 -4.19
C LEU A 125 -20.73 13.00 -3.72
N ALA A 126 -20.50 11.69 -3.58
CA ALA A 126 -19.20 11.17 -3.15
C ALA A 126 -18.14 11.32 -4.26
N PHE A 127 -18.50 11.01 -5.50
CA PHE A 127 -17.59 11.01 -6.64
C PHE A 127 -17.43 12.39 -7.31
N SER A 128 -18.33 13.35 -7.04
CA SER A 128 -18.13 14.77 -7.43
C SER A 128 -17.10 15.52 -6.57
N LYS A 129 -16.69 14.95 -5.44
CA LYS A 129 -15.68 15.52 -4.54
C LYS A 129 -14.30 14.93 -4.82
N PRO A 130 -13.20 15.60 -4.45
CA PRO A 130 -11.86 15.01 -4.58
C PRO A 130 -11.75 13.68 -3.83
N GLN A 131 -10.99 12.74 -4.38
CA GLN A 131 -10.67 11.50 -3.67
C GLN A 131 -10.01 11.81 -2.33
N ARG A 132 -10.42 11.11 -1.27
CA ARG A 132 -9.82 11.28 0.05
C ARG A 132 -8.34 10.88 0.06
N VAL A 133 -7.49 11.86 0.39
CA VAL A 133 -6.06 11.67 0.62
C VAL A 133 -5.79 11.33 2.09
N THR A 134 -4.92 10.36 2.36
CA THR A 134 -4.48 10.04 3.72
C THR A 134 -3.71 11.22 4.30
N LYS A 135 -3.87 11.47 5.60
CA LYS A 135 -3.02 12.40 6.34
C LYS A 135 -1.86 11.69 7.05
N ASN A 136 -1.86 10.35 7.05
CA ASN A 136 -0.77 9.56 7.61
C ASN A 136 0.34 9.45 6.57
N ILE A 137 1.22 10.44 6.57
CA ILE A 137 2.30 10.59 5.61
C ILE A 137 3.61 10.76 6.38
N LYS A 138 4.66 10.07 5.94
CA LYS A 138 6.04 10.28 6.38
C LYS A 138 6.88 10.67 5.18
N GLN A 139 7.84 11.55 5.37
CA GLN A 139 8.84 11.85 4.37
C GLN A 139 10.18 11.39 4.92
N PHE A 140 11.04 10.87 4.04
CA PHE A 140 12.42 10.56 4.35
C PHE A 140 13.25 10.81 3.08
N ARG A 141 14.15 11.80 3.14
CA ARG A 141 14.90 12.29 1.97
C ARG A 141 13.96 12.65 0.80
N ASP A 142 14.15 12.04 -0.36
CA ASP A 142 13.34 12.26 -1.56
C ASP A 142 12.02 11.45 -1.54
N LYS A 143 11.87 10.46 -0.66
CA LYS A 143 10.70 9.56 -0.62
C LYS A 143 9.59 10.08 0.30
N THR A 144 8.36 9.87 -0.12
CA THR A 144 7.13 10.15 0.63
C THR A 144 6.33 8.86 0.80
N PHE A 145 6.18 8.42 2.04
CA PHE A 145 5.45 7.22 2.43
C PHE A 145 4.02 7.58 2.81
N TYR A 146 3.05 6.99 2.14
CA TYR A 146 1.62 7.13 2.40
C TYR A 146 1.12 5.87 3.07
N PHE A 147 0.67 6.00 4.31
CA PHE A 147 0.08 4.91 5.07
C PHE A 147 -1.43 4.93 4.90
N LEU A 148 -1.91 3.90 4.22
CA LEU A 148 -3.28 3.68 3.83
C LEU A 148 -3.92 2.64 4.74
N LYS A 149 -5.24 2.68 4.77
CA LYS A 149 -6.09 1.79 5.54
C LYS A 149 -7.04 1.15 4.55
N ASN A 150 -6.74 -0.09 4.19
CA ASN A 150 -7.50 -0.82 3.19
C ASN A 150 -8.25 -1.96 3.86
N GLN A 151 -9.45 -2.24 3.36
CA GLN A 151 -10.09 -3.52 3.63
C GLN A 151 -9.17 -4.61 3.06
N SER A 152 -8.93 -5.63 3.85
CA SER A 152 -8.10 -6.75 3.45
C SER A 152 -8.56 -8.04 4.12
N SER A 153 -7.97 -9.12 3.66
CA SER A 153 -8.00 -10.41 4.34
C SER A 153 -6.63 -11.05 4.20
N THR A 154 -6.22 -11.80 5.21
CA THR A 154 -4.94 -12.52 5.30
C THR A 154 -4.53 -13.31 4.04
N THR A 155 -5.48 -13.69 3.18
CA THR A 155 -5.22 -14.41 1.91
C THR A 155 -4.91 -13.51 0.71
N MET A 156 -4.75 -12.20 0.93
CA MET A 156 -4.59 -11.19 -0.13
C MET A 156 -3.19 -10.57 -0.20
N GLU A 157 -2.26 -11.06 0.62
CA GLU A 157 -0.85 -10.69 0.61
C GLU A 157 0.01 -11.78 -0.06
N THR A 158 1.16 -11.39 -0.59
CA THR A 158 2.24 -12.26 -1.04
C THR A 158 3.59 -11.68 -0.58
N PHE A 159 4.66 -12.45 -0.71
CA PHE A 159 6.02 -11.97 -0.47
C PHE A 159 6.79 -11.83 -1.77
N ILE A 160 7.36 -10.65 -2.01
CA ILE A 160 8.27 -10.38 -3.13
C ILE A 160 9.56 -9.87 -2.51
N ASN A 161 10.69 -10.50 -2.79
CA ASN A 161 12.00 -10.14 -2.23
C ASN A 161 11.99 -9.97 -0.69
N GLY A 162 11.26 -10.85 0.01
CA GLY A 162 11.19 -10.85 1.48
C GLY A 162 10.25 -9.80 2.10
N VAL A 163 9.59 -8.96 1.30
CA VAL A 163 8.61 -7.98 1.81
C VAL A 163 7.19 -8.33 1.43
N LYS A 164 6.24 -7.92 2.29
CA LYS A 164 4.81 -8.10 2.03
C LYS A 164 4.32 -7.14 0.96
N VAL A 165 3.57 -7.67 0.01
CA VAL A 165 2.94 -6.93 -1.08
C VAL A 165 1.50 -7.43 -1.23
N SER A 166 0.54 -6.58 -1.57
CA SER A 166 -0.77 -7.06 -2.02
C SER A 166 -0.58 -7.99 -3.21
N ASN A 167 -1.26 -9.14 -3.24
CA ASN A 167 -1.17 -10.04 -4.38
C ASN A 167 -1.72 -9.37 -5.65
N LEU A 168 -1.54 -10.02 -6.81
CA LEU A 168 -1.85 -9.40 -8.10
C LEU A 168 -3.31 -8.92 -8.20
N GLU A 169 -4.26 -9.79 -7.86
CA GLU A 169 -5.68 -9.48 -7.90
C GLU A 169 -6.07 -8.38 -6.89
N LYS A 170 -5.53 -8.43 -5.67
CA LYS A 170 -5.76 -7.40 -4.65
C LYS A 170 -5.18 -6.07 -5.07
N THR A 171 -4.03 -6.06 -5.74
CA THR A 171 -3.39 -4.86 -6.25
C THR A 171 -4.29 -4.16 -7.27
N LEU A 172 -4.85 -4.91 -8.22
CA LEU A 172 -5.78 -4.36 -9.21
C LEU A 172 -7.06 -3.81 -8.58
N ILE A 173 -7.61 -4.49 -7.57
CA ILE A 173 -8.77 -4.01 -6.81
C ILE A 173 -8.42 -2.72 -6.06
N ASP A 174 -7.32 -2.69 -5.30
CA ASP A 174 -6.89 -1.50 -4.55
C ASP A 174 -6.68 -0.31 -5.48
N CYS A 175 -6.07 -0.55 -6.64
CA CYS A 175 -5.89 0.47 -7.65
C CYS A 175 -7.22 1.03 -8.13
N THR A 176 -8.17 0.14 -8.47
CA THR A 176 -9.51 0.51 -8.95
C THR A 176 -10.31 1.30 -7.91
N VAL A 177 -10.23 0.93 -6.64
CA VAL A 177 -10.98 1.57 -5.55
C VAL A 177 -10.45 2.98 -5.26
N ARG A 178 -9.15 3.22 -5.47
CA ARG A 178 -8.52 4.50 -5.14
C ARG A 178 -7.53 4.96 -6.23
N PRO A 179 -8.02 5.38 -7.42
CA PRO A 179 -7.17 5.66 -8.57
C PRO A 179 -6.05 6.66 -8.35
N LEU A 180 -6.23 7.65 -7.48
CA LEU A 180 -5.21 8.66 -7.16
C LEU A 180 -3.87 8.04 -6.68
N TYR A 181 -3.90 6.92 -5.96
CA TYR A 181 -2.68 6.26 -5.45
C TYR A 181 -2.04 5.30 -6.45
N SER A 182 -2.54 5.30 -7.69
CA SER A 182 -2.21 4.30 -8.71
C SER A 182 -1.84 4.95 -10.04
N GLY A 183 -1.52 6.24 -10.05
CA GLY A 183 -1.20 6.99 -11.27
C GLY A 183 -2.42 7.29 -12.14
N GLY A 184 -3.64 7.19 -11.61
CA GLY A 184 -4.89 7.47 -12.32
C GLY A 184 -5.41 6.30 -13.15
N THR A 185 -6.63 6.45 -13.65
CA THR A 185 -7.42 5.40 -14.31
C THR A 185 -6.77 4.82 -15.57
N LYS A 186 -6.02 5.62 -16.35
CA LYS A 186 -5.28 5.13 -17.52
C LYS A 186 -4.15 4.17 -17.16
N ASN A 187 -3.39 4.47 -16.10
CA ASN A 187 -2.35 3.56 -15.62
C ASN A 187 -2.96 2.25 -15.10
N ILE A 188 -4.15 2.31 -14.50
CA ILE A 188 -4.88 1.13 -14.04
C ILE A 188 -5.31 0.26 -15.21
N LEU A 189 -5.90 0.84 -16.27
CA LEU A 189 -6.26 0.09 -17.47
C LEU A 189 -5.04 -0.62 -18.07
N ASN A 190 -3.91 0.09 -18.19
CA ASN A 190 -2.65 -0.50 -18.65
C ASN A 190 -2.19 -1.65 -17.75
N ALA A 191 -2.30 -1.49 -16.43
CA ALA A 191 -1.96 -2.54 -15.48
C ALA A 191 -2.81 -3.80 -15.71
N PHE A 192 -4.13 -3.67 -15.89
CA PHE A 192 -5.02 -4.78 -16.24
C PHE A 192 -4.59 -5.44 -17.57
N ALA A 193 -4.23 -4.67 -18.59
CA ALA A 193 -3.80 -5.21 -19.88
C ALA A 193 -2.49 -6.01 -19.77
N MET A 194 -1.51 -5.51 -19.00
CA MET A 194 -0.19 -6.14 -18.84
C MET A 194 -0.27 -7.50 -18.15
N VAL A 195 -1.22 -7.70 -17.26
CA VAL A 195 -1.32 -8.91 -16.42
C VAL A 195 -2.39 -9.90 -16.91
N LYS A 196 -2.92 -9.68 -18.11
CA LYS A 196 -4.02 -10.46 -18.69
C LYS A 196 -3.82 -11.97 -18.73
N GLN A 197 -2.59 -12.41 -18.91
CA GLN A 197 -2.24 -13.84 -18.93
C GLN A 197 -1.81 -14.38 -17.57
N LEU A 198 -1.76 -13.54 -16.54
CA LEU A 198 -1.25 -13.86 -15.20
C LEU A 198 -2.35 -13.91 -14.15
N ILE A 199 -3.42 -13.13 -14.32
CA ILE A 199 -4.48 -13.04 -13.32
C ILE A 199 -5.47 -14.20 -13.38
N ASP A 200 -5.94 -14.60 -12.22
CA ASP A 200 -7.02 -15.59 -12.06
C ASP A 200 -8.36 -14.86 -11.86
N ALA A 201 -9.30 -15.08 -12.79
CA ALA A 201 -10.63 -14.46 -12.77
C ALA A 201 -11.42 -14.79 -11.50
N ASP A 202 -11.34 -16.05 -11.07
CA ASP A 202 -12.10 -16.57 -9.94
C ASP A 202 -11.55 -16.05 -8.64
N LYS A 203 -10.21 -15.95 -8.55
CA LYS A 203 -9.53 -15.34 -7.44
C LYS A 203 -9.82 -13.85 -7.35
N LEU A 204 -9.81 -13.11 -8.47
CA LEU A 204 -10.14 -11.68 -8.51
C LEU A 204 -11.57 -11.44 -8.03
N HIS A 205 -12.52 -12.21 -8.56
CA HIS A 205 -13.92 -12.12 -8.15
C HIS A 205 -14.13 -12.53 -6.69
N HIS A 206 -13.47 -13.60 -6.23
CA HIS A 206 -13.52 -14.02 -4.82
C HIS A 206 -13.01 -12.92 -3.89
N HIS A 207 -11.84 -12.33 -4.21
CA HIS A 207 -11.25 -11.26 -3.43
C HIS A 207 -12.16 -10.05 -3.37
N TYR A 208 -12.71 -9.63 -4.52
CA TYR A 208 -13.67 -8.52 -4.59
C TYR A 208 -14.88 -8.74 -3.66
N LYS A 209 -15.52 -9.91 -3.73
CA LYS A 209 -16.68 -10.21 -2.88
C LYS A 209 -16.34 -10.18 -1.39
N LYS A 210 -15.18 -10.72 -1.02
CA LYS A 210 -14.76 -10.82 0.39
C LYS A 210 -14.57 -9.44 1.02
N LEU A 211 -14.12 -8.46 0.24
CA LEU A 211 -13.90 -7.09 0.71
C LEU A 211 -15.22 -6.36 1.04
N SER A 212 -16.35 -6.77 0.45
CA SER A 212 -17.68 -6.27 0.81
C SER A 212 -17.80 -4.74 0.73
N PHE A 213 -17.34 -4.17 -0.39
CA PHE A 213 -17.43 -2.73 -0.62
C PHE A 213 -18.87 -2.21 -0.61
N VAL A 214 -19.06 -1.00 -0.08
CA VAL A 214 -20.36 -0.31 -0.11
C VAL A 214 -20.69 0.17 -1.53
N TYR A 215 -19.69 0.70 -2.25
CA TYR A 215 -19.86 1.16 -3.63
C TYR A 215 -19.68 0.01 -4.63
N PRO A 216 -20.35 0.08 -5.80
CA PRO A 216 -20.37 -1.01 -6.78
C PRO A 216 -19.11 -1.04 -7.66
N TYR A 217 -17.93 -1.16 -7.04
CA TYR A 217 -16.64 -1.19 -7.75
C TYR A 217 -16.48 -2.37 -8.73
N HIS A 218 -17.35 -3.39 -8.69
CA HIS A 218 -17.44 -4.42 -9.73
C HIS A 218 -17.68 -3.82 -11.12
N GLN A 219 -18.40 -2.69 -11.23
CA GLN A 219 -18.61 -1.98 -12.48
C GLN A 219 -17.30 -1.45 -13.05
N ALA A 220 -16.44 -0.87 -12.20
CA ALA A 220 -15.13 -0.35 -12.59
C ALA A 220 -14.14 -1.48 -12.92
N ILE A 221 -14.10 -2.54 -12.10
CA ILE A 221 -13.25 -3.72 -12.37
C ILE A 221 -13.65 -4.38 -13.69
N GLY A 222 -14.96 -4.58 -13.90
CA GLY A 222 -15.50 -5.13 -15.13
C GLY A 222 -15.17 -4.27 -16.35
N PHE A 223 -15.34 -2.95 -16.23
CA PHE A 223 -14.94 -1.99 -17.26
C PHE A 223 -13.46 -2.11 -17.63
N TYR A 224 -12.55 -2.23 -16.65
CA TYR A 224 -11.14 -2.40 -16.93
C TYR A 224 -10.83 -3.74 -17.61
N LEU A 225 -11.42 -4.84 -17.17
CA LEU A 225 -11.24 -6.15 -17.81
C LEU A 225 -11.72 -6.14 -19.27
N ASP A 226 -12.89 -5.57 -19.52
CA ASP A 226 -13.48 -5.46 -20.86
C ASP A 226 -12.57 -4.65 -21.79
N ASN A 227 -12.16 -3.45 -21.36
CA ASN A 227 -11.33 -2.55 -22.18
C ASN A 227 -9.86 -2.97 -22.26
N ALA A 228 -9.37 -3.82 -21.34
CA ALA A 228 -8.07 -4.48 -21.48
C ALA A 228 -8.13 -5.70 -22.43
N GLY A 229 -9.29 -5.95 -23.05
CA GLY A 229 -9.51 -6.97 -24.07
C GLY A 229 -9.67 -8.38 -23.54
N TYR A 230 -9.98 -8.56 -22.24
CA TYR A 230 -10.29 -9.88 -21.70
C TYR A 230 -11.53 -10.45 -22.40
N LYS A 231 -11.60 -11.77 -22.51
CA LYS A 231 -12.80 -12.42 -23.03
C LYS A 231 -13.93 -12.29 -22.02
N GLU A 232 -15.17 -12.29 -22.51
CA GLU A 232 -16.36 -12.15 -21.69
C GLU A 232 -16.46 -13.18 -20.56
N GLU A 233 -16.00 -14.41 -20.81
CA GLU A 233 -15.99 -15.44 -19.77
C GLU A 233 -15.26 -14.97 -18.48
N PHE A 234 -14.22 -14.15 -18.64
CA PHE A 234 -13.38 -13.66 -17.55
C PHE A 234 -14.09 -12.62 -16.67
N TYR A 235 -14.87 -11.71 -17.27
CA TYR A 235 -15.56 -10.64 -16.55
C TYR A 235 -17.06 -10.90 -16.34
N SER A 236 -17.61 -11.98 -16.89
CA SER A 236 -19.03 -12.37 -16.80
C SER A 236 -19.57 -12.38 -15.37
N LYS A 237 -18.77 -12.86 -14.41
CA LYS A 237 -19.14 -12.88 -12.99
C LYS A 237 -19.31 -11.48 -12.41
N PHE A 238 -18.51 -10.50 -12.83
CA PHE A 238 -18.68 -9.10 -12.43
C PHE A 238 -19.92 -8.49 -13.08
N LEU A 239 -20.15 -8.77 -14.38
CA LEU A 239 -21.34 -8.29 -15.09
C LEU A 239 -22.63 -8.83 -14.45
N ALA A 240 -22.62 -10.10 -14.03
CA ALA A 240 -23.75 -10.76 -13.39
C ALA A 240 -24.06 -10.26 -11.97
N MET A 241 -23.17 -9.50 -11.33
CA MET A 241 -23.46 -8.91 -10.02
C MET A 241 -24.61 -7.90 -10.10
N ASN A 242 -24.76 -7.26 -11.27
CA ASN A 242 -25.77 -6.27 -11.65
C ASN A 242 -25.85 -5.07 -10.68
N SER A 243 -26.18 -3.89 -11.20
CA SER A 243 -26.40 -2.71 -10.36
C SER A 243 -27.40 -1.78 -11.01
N ASP A 244 -28.33 -1.26 -10.21
CA ASP A 244 -29.26 -0.23 -10.65
C ASP A 244 -28.63 1.18 -10.59
N TYR A 245 -27.37 1.28 -10.14
CA TYR A 245 -26.66 2.53 -9.97
C TYR A 245 -25.74 2.83 -11.15
N ASP A 246 -25.69 4.12 -11.50
CA ASP A 246 -24.62 4.67 -12.33
C ASP A 246 -23.42 4.98 -11.44
N PHE A 247 -22.25 4.56 -11.88
CA PHE A 247 -21.01 4.69 -11.13
C PHE A 247 -19.97 5.54 -11.86
N TYR A 248 -18.85 5.83 -11.22
CA TYR A 248 -17.81 6.71 -11.76
C TYR A 248 -16.46 6.02 -11.66
N LEU A 249 -15.70 6.02 -12.76
CA LEU A 249 -14.39 5.37 -12.84
C LEU A 249 -13.32 6.14 -12.04
N ASP A 250 -13.50 7.45 -11.88
CA ASP A 250 -12.66 8.32 -11.06
C ASP A 250 -13.51 9.40 -10.37
N TYR A 251 -12.88 10.12 -9.46
CA TYR A 251 -13.43 11.29 -8.81
C TYR A 251 -13.33 12.51 -9.72
N GLN A 252 -14.33 13.40 -9.64
CA GLN A 252 -14.34 14.70 -10.31
C GLN A 252 -14.12 14.62 -11.83
N LEU A 253 -14.76 13.65 -12.49
CA LEU A 253 -14.70 13.52 -13.95
C LEU A 253 -15.13 14.83 -14.63
N THR A 254 -14.45 15.17 -15.72
CA THR A 254 -14.72 16.37 -16.51
C THR A 254 -15.19 15.93 -17.88
N SER A 255 -16.40 16.34 -18.27
CA SER A 255 -17.06 15.91 -19.52
C SER A 255 -17.10 14.38 -19.69
N PRO A 256 -17.67 13.63 -18.72
CA PRO A 256 -17.60 12.18 -18.74
C PRO A 256 -18.40 11.57 -19.89
N GLN A 257 -17.83 10.52 -20.48
CA GLN A 257 -18.52 9.56 -21.32
C GLN A 257 -19.26 8.54 -20.43
N TYR A 258 -20.22 7.83 -21.00
CA TYR A 258 -20.99 6.80 -20.30
C TYR A 258 -20.91 5.46 -21.03
N ASN A 259 -20.53 4.41 -20.30
CA ASN A 259 -20.57 3.04 -20.80
C ASN A 259 -21.83 2.35 -20.24
N PRO A 260 -22.86 2.05 -21.07
CA PRO A 260 -24.12 1.49 -20.61
C PRO A 260 -24.01 0.02 -20.16
N LYS A 261 -23.05 -0.75 -20.70
CA LYS A 261 -22.83 -2.15 -20.31
C LYS A 261 -22.43 -2.26 -18.84
N TRP A 262 -21.55 -1.37 -18.40
CA TRP A 262 -21.06 -1.32 -17.02
C TRP A 262 -21.75 -0.24 -16.17
N ARG A 263 -22.64 0.55 -16.77
CA ARG A 263 -23.29 1.72 -16.16
C ARG A 263 -22.29 2.64 -15.46
N ILE A 264 -21.20 2.97 -16.14
CA ILE A 264 -20.08 3.71 -15.56
C ILE A 264 -19.71 4.94 -16.39
N HIS A 265 -19.51 6.05 -15.69
CA HIS A 265 -18.97 7.29 -16.23
C HIS A 265 -17.44 7.26 -16.19
N TYR A 266 -16.80 7.74 -17.26
CA TYR A 266 -15.34 7.77 -17.38
C TYR A 266 -14.90 8.97 -18.25
N ASN A 267 -13.63 9.39 -18.13
CA ASN A 267 -13.10 10.43 -19.02
C ASN A 267 -12.77 9.85 -20.41
N GLU A 268 -12.89 10.66 -21.46
CA GLU A 268 -12.70 10.21 -22.85
C GLU A 268 -11.28 9.69 -23.16
N ASP A 269 -10.26 10.16 -22.43
CA ASP A 269 -8.84 9.84 -22.65
C ASP A 269 -8.43 8.41 -22.22
N ILE A 270 -9.36 7.65 -21.66
CA ILE A 270 -9.11 6.32 -21.09
C ILE A 270 -9.09 5.21 -22.15
N ILE A 271 -9.98 5.22 -23.15
CA ILE A 271 -10.17 4.11 -24.12
C ILE A 271 -9.61 4.45 -25.52
N GLN A 272 -8.62 5.33 -25.61
CA GLN A 272 -8.00 5.69 -26.90
C GLN A 272 -6.87 4.74 -27.30
#